data_AF-A0A257GZ38-F1
#
_entry.id   AF-A0A257GZ38-F1
#
_cell.length_a   1.000
_cell.length_b   1.000
_cell.length_c   1.000
_cell.angle_alpha   90.00
_cell.angle_beta   90.00
_cell.angle_gamma   90.00
#
_symmetry.space_group_name_H-M   'P 1'
#
loop_
_entity.id
_entity.type
_entity.pdbx_description
1 polymer ?
#
loop_
_entity_poly.entity_id
_entity_poly.type
_entity_poly.pdbx_seq_one_letter_code
_entity_poly.pdbx_strand_id
1 'polypeptide(L)'
;YHKVGFEGGQMPLQRRLPKRGFKSQTLKYNGQVTLTDLQRLDLDEVDLLTLKAAGLVGELIKHVKVIKTGELSRKVSLKGIGATAAAKAVIEAAGGTLA
;
A
#
# COMPACT_ATOMS: atom_id res chain seq x y z
N TYR A 1 -37.43 20.61 0.74
CA TYR A 1 -36.45 20.20 1.77
C TYR A 1 -35.84 18.87 1.34
N HIS A 2 -34.59 18.88 0.86
CA HIS A 2 -33.91 17.68 0.37
C HIS A 2 -32.97 17.16 1.47
N LYS A 3 -33.34 16.03 2.09
CA LYS A 3 -32.52 15.37 3.10
C LYS A 3 -31.84 14.16 2.47
N VAL A 4 -30.51 14.14 2.46
CA VAL A 4 -29.72 13.02 1.92
C VAL A 4 -30.10 11.73 2.66
N GLY A 5 -30.49 10.70 1.91
CA GLY A 5 -30.93 9.42 2.45
C GLY A 5 -32.38 9.39 2.96
N PHE A 6 -33.24 10.34 2.56
CA PHE A 6 -34.69 10.25 2.75
C PHE A 6 -35.36 9.50 1.58
N GLU A 7 -36.04 8.40 1.87
CA GLU A 7 -36.69 7.52 0.88
C GLU A 7 -38.23 7.65 0.94
N GLY A 8 -38.76 8.87 1.11
CA GLY A 8 -40.20 9.13 1.02
C GLY A 8 -41.07 8.55 2.15
N GLY A 9 -40.47 8.05 3.23
CA GLY A 9 -41.17 7.44 4.37
C GLY A 9 -40.77 5.98 4.63
N GLN A 10 -40.16 5.31 3.64
CA GLN A 10 -39.54 4.01 3.85
C GLN A 10 -38.34 4.11 4.80
N MET A 11 -38.07 3.06 5.59
CA MET A 11 -36.85 2.98 6.39
C MET A 11 -35.62 3.03 5.46
N PRO A 12 -34.73 4.05 5.61
CA PRO A 12 -33.58 4.19 4.74
C PRO A 12 -32.62 3.00 4.78
N LEU A 13 -31.95 2.72 3.67
CA LEU A 13 -31.03 1.58 3.55
C LEU A 13 -29.98 1.50 4.65
N GLN A 14 -29.37 2.63 5.03
CA GLN A 14 -28.34 2.72 6.08
C GLN A 14 -28.85 2.38 7.49
N ARG A 15 -30.18 2.32 7.68
CA ARG A 15 -30.82 1.88 8.93
C ARG A 15 -31.33 0.44 8.85
N ARG A 16 -31.67 -0.04 7.65
CA ARG A 16 -32.13 -1.42 7.42
C ARG A 16 -31.00 -2.43 7.58
N LEU A 17 -29.80 -2.10 7.11
CA LEU A 17 -28.65 -2.99 7.16
C LEU A 17 -27.95 -2.93 8.53
N PRO A 18 -27.55 -4.07 9.12
CA PRO A 18 -26.78 -4.05 10.36
C PRO A 18 -25.39 -3.46 10.12
N LYS A 19 -24.85 -2.74 11.12
CA LYS A 19 -23.45 -2.33 11.11
C LYS A 19 -22.57 -3.57 11.15
N ARG A 20 -21.52 -3.61 10.33
CA ARG A 20 -20.54 -4.70 10.30
C ARG A 20 -19.12 -4.15 10.23
N GLY A 21 -18.19 -4.93 10.76
CA GLY A 21 -16.76 -4.65 10.76
C GLY A 21 -16.29 -3.77 11.92
N PHE A 22 -14.99 -3.51 11.94
CA PHE A 22 -14.31 -2.62 12.86
C PHE A 22 -13.14 -1.96 12.12
N LYS A 23 -12.67 -0.81 12.62
CA LYS A 23 -11.48 -0.15 12.07
C LYS A 23 -10.24 -0.58 12.84
N SER A 24 -9.30 -1.23 12.17
CA SER A 24 -8.01 -1.59 12.78
C SER A 24 -7.20 -0.32 13.13
N GLN A 25 -6.63 -0.28 14.34
CA GLN A 25 -5.76 0.80 14.79
C GLN A 25 -4.41 0.82 14.06
N THR A 26 -3.99 -0.33 13.52
CA THR A 26 -2.71 -0.45 12.80
C THR A 26 -2.80 -0.03 11.33
N LEU A 27 -4.02 0.08 10.78
CA LEU A 27 -4.25 0.38 9.37
C LEU A 27 -3.52 1.65 8.91
N LYS A 28 -3.50 2.68 9.77
CA LYS A 28 -2.86 3.98 9.48
C LYS A 28 -1.33 3.94 9.41
N TYR A 29 -0.71 2.84 9.84
CA TYR A 29 0.76 2.67 9.83
C TYR A 29 1.24 1.78 8.68
N ASN A 30 0.33 1.30 7.83
CA ASN A 30 0.67 0.41 6.72
C ASN A 30 0.65 1.19 5.40
N GLY A 31 1.76 1.10 4.66
CA GLY A 31 1.92 1.66 3.32
C GLY A 31 2.13 0.57 2.27
N GLN A 32 1.93 0.95 1.02
CA GLN A 32 2.22 0.08 -0.13
C GLN A 32 3.06 0.86 -1.15
N VAL A 33 3.94 0.16 -1.85
CA VAL A 33 4.78 0.71 -2.91
C VAL A 33 4.75 -0.24 -4.10
N THR A 34 4.79 0.29 -5.32
CA THR A 34 4.75 -0.49 -6.55
C THR A 34 6.14 -0.74 -7.13
N LEU A 35 6.26 -1.67 -8.07
CA LEU A 35 7.52 -1.88 -8.81
C LEU A 35 7.88 -0.67 -9.66
N THR A 36 6.89 0.05 -10.21
CA THR A 36 7.11 1.31 -10.94
C THR A 36 7.70 2.39 -10.04
N ASP A 37 7.25 2.50 -8.79
CA ASP A 37 7.80 3.46 -7.84
C ASP A 37 9.26 3.14 -7.52
N LEU A 38 9.57 1.85 -7.31
CA LEU A 38 10.94 1.38 -7.13
C LEU A 38 11.80 1.63 -8.37
N GLN A 39 11.27 1.45 -9.58
CA GLN A 39 11.99 1.75 -10.81
C GLN A 39 12.34 3.25 -10.89
N ARG A 40 11.40 4.15 -10.56
CA ARG A 40 11.60 5.61 -10.58
C ARG A 40 12.50 6.13 -9.49
N LEU A 41 12.53 5.47 -8.33
CA LEU A 41 13.34 5.88 -7.19
C LEU A 41 14.85 5.85 -7.50
N ASP A 42 15.27 5.01 -8.45
CA ASP A 42 16.65 4.89 -8.94
C ASP A 42 17.73 4.72 -7.84
N LEU A 43 17.36 4.07 -6.73
CA LEU A 43 18.26 3.69 -5.63
C LEU A 43 18.45 2.17 -5.55
N ASP A 44 19.68 1.71 -5.41
CA ASP A 44 19.97 0.27 -5.32
C ASP A 44 19.55 -0.32 -3.98
N GLU A 45 19.62 0.46 -2.89
CA GLU A 45 19.17 0.06 -1.56
C GLU A 45 17.94 0.86 -1.16
N VAL A 46 16.86 0.17 -0.78
CA VAL A 46 15.59 0.78 -0.40
C VAL A 46 15.19 0.30 0.98
N ASP A 47 14.99 1.26 1.88
CA ASP A 47 14.52 1.06 3.24
C ASP A 47 13.30 1.96 3.50
N LEU A 48 12.76 1.93 4.72
CA LEU A 48 11.60 2.76 5.06
C LEU A 48 11.93 4.27 5.03
N LEU A 49 13.18 4.65 5.31
CA LEU A 49 13.61 6.05 5.37
C LEU A 49 13.74 6.65 3.98
N THR A 50 14.33 5.92 3.02
CA THR A 50 14.45 6.36 1.63
C THR A 50 13.08 6.49 0.98
N LEU A 51 12.15 5.57 1.26
CA LEU A 51 10.77 5.68 0.79
C LEU A 51 10.04 6.92 1.34
N LYS A 52 10.29 7.29 2.60
CA LYS A 52 9.73 8.51 3.20
C LYS A 52 10.36 9.76 2.61
N ALA A 53 11.69 9.77 2.46
CA ALA A 53 12.42 10.89 1.87
C ALA A 53 11.99 11.16 0.42
N ALA A 54 11.69 10.10 -0.34
CA ALA A 54 11.16 10.19 -1.69
C ALA A 54 9.66 10.55 -1.76
N GLY A 55 8.98 10.69 -0.63
CA GLY A 55 7.54 10.98 -0.56
C GLY A 55 6.64 9.85 -1.06
N LEU A 56 7.17 8.63 -1.25
CA LEU A 56 6.42 7.46 -1.72
C LEU A 56 5.51 6.89 -0.63
N VAL A 57 5.87 7.10 0.64
CA VAL A 57 5.05 6.72 1.80
C VAL A 57 4.97 7.86 2.79
N GLY A 58 3.83 7.95 3.49
CA GLY A 58 3.62 8.99 4.50
C GLY A 58 4.53 8.83 5.73
N GLU A 59 4.78 9.93 6.42
CA GLU A 59 5.70 9.97 7.58
C GLU A 59 5.28 9.04 8.73
N LEU A 60 3.98 8.84 8.91
CA LEU A 60 3.41 7.96 9.94
C LEU A 60 3.53 6.47 9.63
N ILE A 61 3.90 6.09 8.40
CA ILE A 61 4.00 4.69 8.00
C ILE A 61 5.15 4.00 8.73
N LYS A 62 4.88 2.78 9.21
CA LYS A 62 5.82 1.91 9.93
C LYS A 62 6.11 0.62 9.18
N HIS A 63 5.15 0.15 8.38
CA HIS A 63 5.28 -1.08 7.62
C HIS A 63 4.95 -0.81 6.16
N VAL A 64 5.77 -1.31 5.26
CA VAL A 64 5.56 -1.20 3.81
C VAL A 64 5.54 -2.59 3.20
N LYS A 65 4.63 -2.78 2.25
CA LYS A 65 4.61 -3.98 1.42
C LYS A 65 4.69 -3.62 -0.07
N VAL A 66 5.60 -4.26 -0.78
CA VAL A 66 5.74 -4.08 -2.23
C VAL A 66 4.72 -4.93 -2.97
N ILE A 67 4.00 -4.31 -3.91
CA ILE A 67 2.98 -4.97 -4.74
C ILE A 67 3.43 -5.02 -6.20
N LYS A 68 3.02 -6.08 -6.92
CA LYS A 68 3.35 -6.28 -8.32
C LYS A 68 2.46 -5.38 -9.17
N THR A 69 2.96 -4.20 -9.48
CA THR A 69 2.32 -3.26 -10.41
C THR A 69 3.43 -2.57 -11.20
N GLY A 70 3.38 -2.73 -12.53
CA GLY A 70 4.43 -2.32 -13.45
C GLY A 70 5.63 -3.28 -13.47
N GLU A 71 6.74 -2.78 -14.00
CA GLU A 71 7.95 -3.53 -14.28
C GLU A 71 9.13 -2.99 -13.50
N LEU A 72 10.11 -3.85 -13.23
CA LEU A 72 11.37 -3.52 -12.59
C LEU A 72 12.49 -4.15 -13.42
N SER A 73 13.34 -3.31 -14.01
CA SER A 73 14.45 -3.75 -14.87
C SER A 73 15.81 -3.69 -14.18
N ARG A 74 15.86 -3.02 -13.02
CA ARG A 74 17.09 -2.77 -12.25
C ARG A 74 17.14 -3.61 -10.99
N LYS A 75 18.35 -3.88 -10.53
CA LYS A 75 18.59 -4.57 -9.26
C LYS A 75 18.19 -3.65 -8.11
N VAL A 76 17.38 -4.17 -7.18
CA VAL A 76 16.99 -3.46 -5.95
C VAL A 76 17.13 -4.37 -4.73
N SER A 77 17.79 -3.88 -3.70
CA SER A 77 17.93 -4.49 -2.39
C SER A 77 16.94 -3.85 -1.42
N LEU A 78 15.94 -4.61 -0.98
CA LEU A 78 14.96 -4.19 0.01
C LEU A 78 15.42 -4.57 1.42
N LYS A 79 15.48 -3.60 2.34
CA LYS A 79 15.85 -3.80 3.75
C LYS A 79 14.64 -3.60 4.66
N GLY A 80 14.22 -4.64 5.37
CA GLY A 80 13.11 -4.60 6.34
C GLY A 80 11.73 -4.37 5.70
N ILE A 81 11.61 -4.60 4.39
CA ILE A 81 10.38 -4.39 3.62
C ILE A 81 9.91 -5.72 3.02
N GLY A 82 8.66 -6.08 3.28
CA GLY A 82 8.05 -7.26 2.69
C GLY A 82 7.58 -7.02 1.25
N ALA A 83 7.49 -8.07 0.45
CA ALA A 83 6.86 -8.04 -0.86
C ALA A 83 5.74 -9.08 -0.97
N THR A 84 4.79 -8.88 -1.88
CA THR A 84 3.88 -9.96 -2.30
C THR A 84 4.65 -11.05 -3.05
N ALA A 85 4.15 -12.27 -3.06
CA ALA A 85 4.81 -13.40 -3.74
C ALA A 85 5.16 -13.08 -5.20
N ALA A 86 4.23 -12.44 -5.91
CA ALA A 86 4.43 -12.06 -7.30
C ALA A 86 5.46 -10.93 -7.48
N ALA A 87 5.52 -9.96 -6.55
CA ALA A 87 6.51 -8.89 -6.60
C ALA A 87 7.91 -9.40 -6.25
N LYS A 88 8.00 -10.28 -5.24
CA LYS A 88 9.25 -10.95 -4.83
C LYS A 88 9.90 -11.67 -6.01
N ALA A 89 9.12 -12.44 -6.77
CA ALA A 89 9.62 -13.15 -7.94
C ALA A 89 10.21 -12.21 -9.01
N VAL A 90 9.61 -11.03 -9.23
CA VAL A 90 10.14 -10.04 -10.18
C VAL A 90 11.43 -9.40 -9.66
N ILE A 91 11.48 -9.08 -8.37
CA ILE A 91 12.67 -8.49 -7.74
C ILE A 91 13.85 -9.46 -7.79
N GLU A 92 13.62 -10.72 -7.46
CA GLU A 92 14.64 -11.78 -7.52
C GLU A 92 15.08 -12.05 -8.97
N ALA A 93 14.16 -12.03 -9.94
CA ALA A 93 14.50 -12.17 -11.36
C ALA A 93 15.35 -11.00 -11.88
N ALA A 94 15.19 -9.80 -11.34
CA ALA A 94 16.04 -8.64 -11.61
C ALA A 94 17.38 -8.67 -10.83
N GLY A 95 17.66 -9.75 -10.09
CA GLY A 95 18.87 -9.92 -9.28
C GLY A 95 18.86 -9.16 -7.95
N GLY A 96 17.69 -8.67 -7.53
CA GLY A 96 17.47 -7.99 -6.25
C GLY A 96 17.34 -8.95 -5.07
N THR A 97 17.40 -8.40 -3.85
CA THR A 97 17.33 -9.17 -2.60
C THR A 97 16.32 -8.57 -1.64
N LEU A 98 15.70 -9.41 -0.82
CA LEU A 98 14.85 -9.00 0.29
C LEU A 98 15.48 -9.51 1.59
N ALA A 99 15.86 -8.59 2.48
CA ALA A 99 16.41 -8.87 3.80
C ALA A 99 15.49 -8.34 4.91
#